data_AF-H0AF67-F1
#
_entry.id   AF-H0AF67-F1
#
_cell.length_a   1.000
_cell.length_b   1.000
_cell.length_c   1.000
_cell.angle_alpha   90.00
_cell.angle_beta   90.00
_cell.angle_gamma   90.00
#
_symmetry.space_group_name_H-M   'P 1'
#
loop_
_entity.id
_entity.type
_entity.pdbx_description
1 polymer ?
#
loop_
_entity_poly.entity_id
_entity_poly.type
_entity_poly.pdbx_seq_one_letter_code
_entity_poly.pdbx_strand_id
1 'polypeptide(L)'
;MKDYPYMYARTSAKKAKLYKERDYEKLLKMDVNEISRKMEEGEYSKEINEFGSEFNGADLIERALNRNLANTFEHLLKISSEDAKPIIKAYIRRFDIINYKRIIRWKQTDQSEEVEHILYPIGTMGLSFEKIREAS
;
A
#
# COMPACT_ATOMS: atom_id res chain seq x y z
N MET A 1 14.27 7.48 -21.40
CA MET A 1 12.86 7.88 -21.13
C MET A 1 11.93 7.66 -22.33
N LYS A 2 12.46 7.49 -23.55
CA LYS A 2 11.70 7.18 -24.76
C LYS A 2 11.12 5.77 -24.81
N ASP A 3 11.58 4.86 -23.95
CA ASP A 3 11.31 3.43 -24.11
C ASP A 3 9.92 3.01 -23.59
N TYR A 4 9.29 3.80 -22.69
CA TYR A 4 7.99 3.46 -22.09
C TYR A 4 7.05 4.67 -21.89
N PRO A 5 6.61 5.35 -22.97
CA PRO A 5 5.83 6.59 -22.86
C PRO A 5 4.49 6.41 -22.13
N TYR A 6 3.79 5.29 -22.35
CA TYR A 6 2.51 5.00 -21.68
C TYR A 6 2.67 4.81 -20.17
N MET A 7 3.65 3.98 -19.76
CA MET A 7 3.97 3.74 -18.35
C MET A 7 4.43 5.02 -17.67
N TYR A 8 5.28 5.81 -18.34
CA TYR A 8 5.74 7.10 -17.82
C TYR A 8 4.58 8.07 -17.58
N ALA A 9 3.66 8.22 -18.53
CA ALA A 9 2.51 9.11 -18.40
C ALA A 9 1.61 8.70 -17.22
N ARG A 10 1.30 7.40 -17.09
CA ARG A 10 0.47 6.87 -16.00
C ARG A 10 1.13 7.04 -14.62
N THR A 11 2.44 6.76 -14.53
CA THR A 11 3.20 6.96 -13.28
C THR A 11 3.30 8.43 -12.92
N SER A 12 3.49 9.31 -13.90
CA SER A 12 3.55 10.76 -13.69
C SER A 12 2.21 11.32 -13.21
N ALA A 13 1.09 10.85 -13.77
CA ALA A 13 -0.25 11.21 -13.30
C ALA A 13 -0.48 10.77 -11.85
N LYS A 14 -0.06 9.56 -11.48
CA LYS A 14 -0.09 9.08 -10.08
C LYS A 14 0.79 9.92 -9.17
N LYS A 15 2.02 10.27 -9.61
CA LYS A 15 2.94 11.12 -8.85
C LYS A 15 2.35 12.51 -8.58
N ALA A 16 1.64 13.09 -9.56
CA ALA A 16 1.04 14.42 -9.42
C ALA A 16 -0.08 14.50 -8.36
N LYS A 17 -0.68 13.35 -8.03
CA LYS A 17 -1.73 13.20 -7.02
C LYS A 17 -1.19 13.02 -5.59
N LEU A 18 0.12 12.83 -5.42
CA LEU A 18 0.72 12.71 -4.10
C LEU A 18 0.60 14.03 -3.33
N TYR A 19 0.47 13.93 -2.01
CA TYR A 19 0.52 15.08 -1.11
C TYR A 19 1.79 15.88 -1.32
N LYS A 20 1.63 17.20 -1.37
CA LYS A 20 2.72 18.15 -1.52
C LYS A 20 3.17 18.64 -0.15
N GLU A 21 4.29 19.35 -0.10
CA GLU A 21 4.84 19.93 1.12
C GLU A 21 3.79 20.69 1.96
N ARG A 22 2.99 21.56 1.32
CA ARG A 22 1.90 22.29 1.98
C ARG A 22 0.83 21.37 2.59
N ASP A 23 0.58 20.20 2.01
CA ASP A 23 -0.35 19.23 2.58
C ASP A 23 0.23 18.61 3.85
N TYR A 24 1.53 18.28 3.85
CA TYR A 24 2.24 17.78 5.04
C TYR A 24 2.26 18.80 6.18
N GLU A 25 2.46 20.09 5.90
CA GLU A 25 2.38 21.16 6.91
C GLU A 25 1.02 21.22 7.63
N LYS A 26 -0.06 20.87 6.91
CA LYS A 26 -1.40 20.75 7.48
C LYS A 26 -1.56 19.46 8.27
N LEU A 27 -1.12 18.33 7.71
CA LEU A 27 -1.19 17.01 8.35
C LEU A 27 -0.48 17.00 9.71
N LEU A 28 0.66 17.70 9.85
CA LEU A 28 1.40 17.79 11.11
C LEU A 28 0.64 18.49 12.24
N LYS A 29 -0.42 19.24 11.92
CA LYS A 29 -1.25 19.97 12.89
C LYS A 29 -2.58 19.26 13.16
N MET A 30 -2.84 18.13 12.49
CA MET A 30 -4.06 17.37 12.58
C MET A 30 -3.89 16.19 13.54
N ASP A 31 -4.99 15.81 14.20
CA ASP A 31 -5.05 14.51 14.86
C ASP A 31 -5.24 13.37 13.83
N VAL A 32 -5.08 12.14 14.28
CA VAL A 32 -5.12 10.96 13.41
C VAL A 32 -6.49 10.76 12.75
N ASN A 33 -7.58 11.10 13.43
CA ASN A 33 -8.93 10.98 12.86
C ASN A 33 -9.18 12.06 11.80
N GLU A 34 -8.69 13.27 12.02
CA GLU A 34 -8.69 14.34 11.02
C GLU A 34 -7.89 13.97 9.77
N ILE A 35 -6.73 13.31 9.95
CA ILE A 35 -5.93 12.80 8.83
C ILE A 35 -6.71 11.73 8.05
N SER A 36 -7.34 10.77 8.73
CA SER A 36 -8.18 9.73 8.10
C SER A 36 -9.32 10.34 7.30
N ARG A 37 -10.03 11.34 7.85
CA ARG A 37 -11.11 12.04 7.15
C ARG A 37 -10.61 12.81 5.93
N LYS A 38 -9.46 13.49 6.04
CA LYS A 38 -8.83 14.16 4.90
C LYS A 38 -8.45 13.17 3.79
N MET A 39 -7.98 11.97 4.16
CA MET A 39 -7.67 10.90 3.21
C MET A 39 -8.93 10.35 2.53
N GLU A 40 -10.03 10.26 3.27
CA GLU A 40 -11.36 9.85 2.79
C GLU A 40 -11.88 10.78 1.69
N GLU A 41 -11.63 12.08 1.80
CA GLU A 41 -12.02 13.09 0.80
C GLU A 41 -11.11 13.08 -0.45
N GLY A 42 -9.99 12.35 -0.41
CA GLY A 42 -8.93 12.38 -1.42
C GLY A 42 -8.77 11.09 -2.22
N GLU A 43 -7.54 10.84 -2.68
CA GLU A 43 -7.17 9.70 -3.52
C GLU A 43 -7.25 8.34 -2.79
N TYR A 44 -7.41 8.35 -1.47
CA TYR A 44 -7.46 7.17 -0.62
C TYR A 44 -8.88 6.83 -0.15
N SER A 45 -9.89 7.55 -0.66
CA SER A 45 -11.30 7.40 -0.30
C SER A 45 -11.78 5.95 -0.34
N LYS A 46 -11.42 5.23 -1.40
CA LYS A 46 -11.84 3.83 -1.59
C LYS A 46 -11.33 2.95 -0.46
N GLU A 47 -10.02 3.01 -0.17
CA GLU A 47 -9.41 2.15 0.84
C GLU A 47 -9.80 2.57 2.27
N ILE A 48 -9.99 3.86 2.54
CA ILE A 48 -10.50 4.32 3.84
C ILE A 48 -11.91 3.77 4.09
N ASN A 49 -12.79 3.82 3.09
CA ASN A 49 -14.14 3.28 3.21
C ASN A 49 -14.17 1.75 3.31
N GLU A 50 -13.23 1.06 2.66
CA GLU A 50 -13.09 -0.41 2.74
C GLU A 50 -12.71 -0.87 4.15
N PHE A 51 -11.83 -0.14 4.84
CA PHE A 51 -11.29 -0.54 6.14
C PHE A 51 -11.92 0.18 7.35
N GLY A 52 -12.66 1.26 7.14
CA GLY A 52 -13.16 2.14 8.20
C GLY A 52 -14.20 1.51 9.13
N SER A 53 -14.76 0.36 8.77
CA SER A 53 -15.67 -0.41 9.64
C SER A 53 -14.94 -1.26 10.69
N GLU A 54 -13.69 -1.62 10.42
CA GLU A 54 -12.91 -2.57 11.22
C GLU A 54 -11.74 -1.89 11.94
N PHE A 55 -11.17 -0.85 11.33
CA PHE A 55 -9.98 -0.16 11.83
C PHE A 55 -10.27 1.33 12.05
N ASN A 56 -9.54 1.92 13.00
CA ASN A 56 -9.59 3.34 13.30
C ASN A 56 -8.19 3.91 13.51
N GLY A 57 -8.10 5.24 13.64
CA GLY A 57 -6.85 5.91 13.94
C GLY A 57 -5.72 5.55 12.97
N ALA A 58 -4.55 5.22 13.52
CA ALA A 58 -3.34 5.01 12.74
C ALA A 58 -3.39 3.71 11.93
N ASP A 59 -4.06 2.68 12.45
CA ASP A 59 -4.18 1.38 11.80
C ASP A 59 -5.00 1.48 10.51
N LEU A 60 -6.09 2.27 10.54
CA LEU A 60 -6.89 2.56 9.35
C LEU A 60 -6.04 3.23 8.26
N ILE A 61 -5.26 4.25 8.64
CA ILE A 61 -4.39 4.98 7.72
C ILE A 61 -3.33 4.05 7.13
N GLU A 62 -2.64 3.25 7.96
CA GLU A 62 -1.60 2.34 7.50
C GLU A 62 -2.17 1.36 6.47
N ARG A 63 -3.33 0.74 6.77
CA ARG A 63 -3.96 -0.23 5.87
C ARG A 63 -4.42 0.39 4.58
N ALA A 64 -5.04 1.56 4.64
CA ALA A 64 -5.49 2.27 3.45
C ALA A 64 -4.30 2.62 2.52
N LEU A 65 -3.20 3.13 3.09
CA LEU A 65 -1.98 3.42 2.33
C LEU A 65 -1.36 2.15 1.74
N ASN A 66 -1.26 1.08 2.53
CA ASN A 66 -0.67 -0.19 2.10
C ASN A 66 -1.48 -0.82 0.97
N ARG A 67 -2.82 -0.81 1.05
CA ARG A 67 -3.69 -1.34 0.00
C ARG A 67 -3.63 -0.49 -1.27
N ASN A 68 -3.64 0.84 -1.15
CA ASN A 68 -3.52 1.72 -2.31
C ASN A 68 -2.16 1.55 -3.02
N LEU A 69 -1.09 1.36 -2.24
CA LEU A 69 0.24 1.08 -2.75
C LEU A 69 0.29 -0.25 -3.51
N ALA A 70 -0.31 -1.30 -2.94
CA ALA A 70 -0.42 -2.61 -3.58
C ALA A 70 -1.15 -2.53 -4.92
N ASN A 71 -2.36 -1.93 -4.93
CA ASN A 71 -3.15 -1.70 -6.13
C ASN A 71 -2.35 -0.92 -7.19
N THR A 72 -1.55 0.07 -6.75
CA THR A 72 -0.72 0.86 -7.65
C THR A 72 0.36 0.03 -8.32
N PHE A 73 1.09 -0.79 -7.59
CA PHE A 73 2.14 -1.64 -8.17
C PHE A 73 1.58 -2.76 -9.03
N GLU A 74 0.46 -3.37 -8.64
CA GLU A 74 -0.22 -4.36 -9.49
C GLU A 74 -0.61 -3.75 -10.83
N HIS A 75 -1.19 -2.54 -10.81
CA HIS A 75 -1.50 -1.82 -12.03
C HIS A 75 -0.24 -1.49 -12.84
N LEU A 76 0.87 -1.07 -12.20
CA LEU A 76 2.13 -0.83 -12.88
C LEU A 76 2.68 -2.09 -13.56
N LEU A 77 2.64 -3.24 -12.88
CA LEU A 77 3.05 -4.53 -13.46
C LEU A 77 2.17 -4.91 -14.65
N LYS A 78 0.85 -4.66 -14.58
CA LYS A 78 -0.10 -4.95 -15.66
C LYS A 78 0.17 -4.12 -16.92
N ILE A 79 0.56 -2.85 -16.77
CA ILE A 79 0.81 -1.95 -17.90
C ILE A 79 2.26 -1.92 -18.37
N SER A 80 3.19 -2.47 -17.58
CA SER A 80 4.60 -2.55 -17.94
C SER A 80 4.84 -3.60 -19.02
N SER A 81 5.78 -3.31 -19.90
CA SER A 81 6.31 -4.27 -20.88
C SER A 81 7.11 -5.38 -20.21
N GLU A 82 7.30 -6.50 -20.92
CA GLU A 82 7.96 -7.69 -20.37
C GLU A 82 9.41 -7.44 -19.90
N ASP A 83 10.12 -6.51 -20.54
CA ASP A 83 11.48 -6.10 -20.18
C ASP A 83 11.53 -5.15 -18.96
N ALA A 84 10.48 -4.37 -18.72
CA ALA A 84 10.37 -3.49 -17.56
C ALA A 84 9.85 -4.22 -16.31
N LYS A 85 9.04 -5.27 -16.47
CA LYS A 85 8.48 -6.07 -15.36
C LYS A 85 9.54 -6.57 -14.36
N PRO A 86 10.70 -7.13 -14.77
CA PRO A 86 11.73 -7.57 -13.84
C PRO A 86 12.24 -6.45 -12.91
N ILE A 87 12.34 -5.22 -13.40
CA ILE A 87 12.80 -4.06 -12.62
C ILE A 87 11.79 -3.73 -11.53
N ILE A 88 10.50 -3.66 -11.89
CA ILE A 88 9.42 -3.38 -10.94
C ILE A 88 9.32 -4.52 -9.91
N LYS A 89 9.39 -5.79 -10.35
CA LYS A 89 9.39 -6.96 -9.45
C LYS A 89 10.58 -6.93 -8.49
N ALA A 90 11.77 -6.58 -8.94
CA ALA A 90 12.95 -6.47 -8.08
C ALA A 90 12.76 -5.44 -6.98
N TYR A 91 12.11 -4.31 -7.28
CA TYR A 91 11.77 -3.31 -6.27
C TYR A 91 10.74 -3.82 -5.26
N ILE A 92 9.71 -4.52 -5.74
CA ILE A 92 8.63 -5.07 -4.90
C ILE A 92 9.15 -6.12 -3.90
N ARG A 93 10.22 -6.87 -4.23
CA ARG A 93 10.84 -7.85 -3.31
C ARG A 93 11.26 -7.30 -1.95
N ARG A 94 11.46 -5.99 -1.81
CA ARG A 94 11.76 -5.40 -0.49
C ARG A 94 10.60 -5.59 0.50
N PHE A 95 9.35 -5.59 0.01
CA PHE A 95 8.17 -5.78 0.85
C PHE A 95 8.08 -7.23 1.33
N ASP A 96 8.54 -8.19 0.52
CA ASP A 96 8.70 -9.59 0.94
C ASP A 96 9.62 -9.70 2.18
N ILE A 97 10.76 -8.99 2.16
CA ILE A 97 11.70 -8.95 3.29
C ILE A 97 11.06 -8.33 4.53
N ILE A 98 10.29 -7.26 4.37
CA ILE A 98 9.60 -6.62 5.50
C ILE A 98 8.53 -7.56 6.06
N ASN A 99 7.73 -8.20 5.20
CA ASN A 99 6.74 -9.18 5.60
C ASN A 99 7.39 -10.34 6.39
N TYR A 100 8.53 -10.88 5.95
CA TYR A 100 9.23 -11.91 6.72
C TYR A 100 9.63 -11.42 8.11
N LYS A 101 10.17 -10.20 8.23
CA LYS A 101 10.51 -9.63 9.55
C LYS A 101 9.27 -9.49 10.44
N ARG A 102 8.15 -9.04 9.86
CA ARG A 102 6.88 -8.88 10.58
C ARG A 102 6.32 -10.24 11.03
N ILE A 103 6.33 -11.27 10.18
CA ILE A 103 5.91 -12.65 10.52
C ILE A 103 6.77 -13.23 11.63
N ILE A 104 8.10 -13.10 11.54
CA ILE A 104 9.02 -13.62 12.57
C ILE A 104 8.72 -12.95 13.92
N ARG A 105 8.53 -11.63 13.93
CA ARG A 105 8.22 -10.89 15.15
C ARG A 105 6.86 -11.28 15.73
N TRP A 106 5.85 -11.44 14.88
CA TRP A 106 4.52 -11.88 15.29
C TRP A 106 4.52 -13.28 15.91
N LYS A 107 5.28 -14.22 15.34
CA LYS A 107 5.46 -15.56 15.92
C LYS A 107 6.13 -15.56 17.30
N GLN A 108 6.80 -14.47 17.68
CA GLN A 108 7.48 -14.32 18.96
C GLN A 108 6.63 -13.61 20.02
N THR A 109 5.45 -13.10 19.65
CA THR A 109 4.50 -12.42 20.56
C THR A 109 3.30 -13.32 20.87
N ASP A 110 2.63 -13.09 22.00
CA ASP A 110 1.34 -13.73 22.28
C ASP A 110 0.31 -13.30 21.23
N GLN A 111 -0.26 -14.27 20.54
CA GLN A 111 -0.89 -14.17 19.21
C GLN A 111 -2.29 -13.52 19.22
N SER A 112 -2.45 -12.32 19.78
CA SER A 112 -3.77 -11.66 19.85
C SER A 112 -4.24 -11.04 18.53
N GLU A 113 -3.32 -10.72 17.62
CA GLU A 113 -3.63 -10.10 16.32
C GLU A 113 -3.46 -11.12 15.19
N GLU A 114 -4.33 -11.10 14.19
CA GLU A 114 -4.16 -11.91 12.98
C GLU A 114 -2.91 -11.47 12.21
N VAL A 115 -2.11 -12.39 11.68
CA VAL A 115 -0.84 -12.04 11.01
C VAL A 115 -1.07 -11.21 9.75
N GLU A 116 -2.20 -11.42 9.10
CA GLU A 116 -2.70 -10.76 7.89
C GLU A 116 -2.74 -9.25 8.03
N HIS A 117 -3.08 -8.80 9.23
CA HIS A 117 -3.25 -7.41 9.60
C HIS A 117 -1.94 -6.62 9.59
N ILE A 118 -0.81 -7.29 9.76
CA ILE A 118 0.50 -6.65 9.81
C ILE A 118 1.27 -6.82 8.50
N LEU A 119 0.74 -7.48 7.47
CA LEU A 119 1.47 -7.68 6.22
C LEU A 119 1.23 -6.54 5.24
N TYR A 120 2.27 -6.21 4.47
CA TYR A 120 2.09 -5.48 3.23
C TYR A 120 1.35 -6.39 2.24
N PRO A 121 0.21 -5.97 1.66
CA PRO A 121 -0.56 -6.75 0.69
C PRO A 121 0.10 -6.79 -0.69
N ILE A 122 1.43 -6.71 -0.73
CA ILE A 122 2.24 -6.62 -1.93
C ILE A 122 3.54 -7.40 -1.73
N GLY A 123 3.93 -8.14 -2.77
CA GLY A 123 5.12 -8.98 -2.73
C GLY A 123 5.23 -9.86 -3.98
N THR A 124 6.38 -10.50 -4.15
CA THR A 124 6.60 -11.49 -5.23
C THR A 124 6.26 -12.91 -4.80
N MET A 125 5.93 -13.13 -3.53
CA MET A 125 5.56 -14.43 -2.98
C MET A 125 4.25 -15.03 -3.54
N GLY A 126 3.54 -14.32 -4.44
CA GLY A 126 2.26 -14.79 -4.97
C GLY A 126 1.14 -14.79 -3.92
N LEU A 127 1.39 -14.21 -2.75
CA LEU A 127 0.44 -13.89 -1.71
C LEU A 127 -0.27 -12.59 -2.10
N SER A 128 -1.26 -12.67 -3.00
CA SER A 128 -2.25 -11.59 -3.03
C SER A 128 -3.01 -11.62 -1.71
N PHE A 129 -3.55 -10.48 -1.29
CA PHE A 129 -4.35 -10.38 -0.08
C PHE A 129 -5.49 -11.42 -0.06
N GLU A 130 -6.05 -11.78 -1.23
CA GLU A 130 -7.08 -12.81 -1.34
C GLU A 130 -6.58 -14.21 -0.96
N LYS A 131 -5.37 -14.59 -1.36
CA LYS A 131 -4.81 -15.91 -1.03
C LYS A 131 -4.42 -16.05 0.44
N ILE A 132 -4.09 -14.93 1.08
CA ILE A 132 -3.86 -14.87 2.51
C ILE A 132 -5.21 -15.02 3.26
N ARG A 133 -6.25 -14.31 2.82
CA ARG A 133 -7.60 -14.38 3.41
C ARG A 133 -8.28 -15.75 3.25
N GLU A 134 -7.96 -16.50 2.19
CA GLU A 134 -8.51 -17.85 1.94
C GLU A 134 -7.80 -18.97 2.72
N ALA A 135 -6.65 -18.69 3.34
CA ALA A 135 -5.81 -19.68 4.01
C ALA A 135 -5.94 -19.68 5.55
N SER A 136 -6.75 -18.78 6.11
CA SER A 136 -7.04 -18.59 7.54
C SER A 136 -8.51 -18.86 7.82
#